data_AF-A0A669DVP1-F1
#
_entry.id   AF-A0A669DVP1-F1
#
_cell.length_a   1.000
_cell.length_b   1.000
_cell.length_c   1.000
_cell.angle_alpha   90.00
_cell.angle_beta   90.00
_cell.angle_gamma   90.00
#
_symmetry.space_group_name_H-M   'P 1'
#
loop_
_entity.id
_entity.type
_entity.pdbx_description
1 polymer ?
#
loop_
_entity_poly.entity_id
_entity_poly.type
_entity_poly.pdbx_seq_one_letter_code
_entity_poly.pdbx_strand_id
1 'polypeptide(L)'
;MAANAGSMFQYWKRFDLQQLQKELDVTATQLANRQDESEQSRKKLIDLSREFKKNTPEDLRKQVAPLLKSFQGEIDALSKRSKEAEAAFLNVYKKIIDVPDPVPVLELAQQLQLKLQRMHDIETENTKLRETLEDYNKEFAEVKNQEVTIKALKEKIREYEQSLKNQAENLAQEKQLQLHNDYAELFDLKTKYDEESTAKYEQSEEVASHSNLEAELRAKERETAQLVEDVQRLQASLTKLRETTSSQISQLEQQLNSKSEVLKERLQKSCDSSKPLEVLLLERNRSLQSESAALRIANTELSGRYSELQVEFAAAVRTSAEQKELILKLEYDLSTVQAMSSLPRPDADGSEVSNMGNIPEPIKEASATFIGSGVSAQPELPQGQMDSLLSIISSQRERFRSRNQELEAESRSMQQTMQALQNELDSLRADNIKLYEKIKFLQSYPGRAGGSDDTVMRYSSQYEERLDPFASFSKRERQRRYLSLSPWDKATLGLGRVILSNKMARTIAFFYTLFLHCLVFLVLYKTAWSESIGRDCSAFCAKKYADHLHRFHENDPNL
;
A
#
# COMPACT_ATOMS: atom_id res chain seq x y z
N MET A 1 -12.88 15.52 -23.62
CA MET A 1 -11.95 14.36 -23.61
C MET A 1 -10.54 14.90 -23.69
N ALA A 2 -9.79 14.90 -22.58
CA ALA A 2 -8.37 15.29 -22.63
C ALA A 2 -7.57 14.04 -23.04
N ALA A 3 -6.81 14.14 -24.13
CA ALA A 3 -5.93 13.06 -24.57
C ALA A 3 -4.88 12.80 -23.48
N ASN A 4 -4.78 11.55 -23.02
CA ASN A 4 -3.73 11.13 -22.09
C ASN A 4 -2.35 11.36 -22.75
N ALA A 5 -1.35 11.84 -22.01
CA ALA A 5 0.02 12.03 -22.52
C ALA A 5 0.55 10.80 -23.27
N GLY A 6 0.24 9.59 -22.80
CA GLY A 6 0.58 8.36 -23.51
C GLY A 6 -0.10 8.21 -24.87
N SER A 7 -1.36 8.62 -25.01
CA SER A 7 -2.06 8.59 -26.31
C SER A 7 -1.52 9.65 -27.28
N MET A 8 -1.13 10.82 -26.78
CA MET A 8 -0.48 11.85 -27.60
C MET A 8 0.90 11.42 -28.07
N PHE A 9 1.70 10.82 -27.19
CA PHE A 9 3.00 10.25 -27.56
C PHE A 9 2.88 9.22 -28.68
N GLN A 10 1.94 8.28 -28.55
CA GLN A 10 1.71 7.25 -29.57
C GLN A 10 1.23 7.83 -30.90
N TYR A 11 0.39 8.87 -30.86
CA TYR A 11 -0.06 9.56 -32.06
C TYR A 11 1.12 10.23 -32.79
N TRP A 12 1.91 11.05 -32.10
CA TRP A 12 3.01 11.79 -32.70
C TRP A 12 4.14 10.88 -33.20
N LYS A 13 4.39 9.78 -32.48
CA LYS A 13 5.34 8.75 -32.93
C LYS A 13 4.91 8.08 -34.24
N ARG A 14 3.60 7.87 -34.43
CA ARG A 14 3.05 7.30 -35.68
C ARG A 14 2.92 8.32 -36.79
N PHE A 15 2.66 9.58 -36.44
CA PHE A 15 2.57 10.69 -37.38
C PHE A 15 3.91 10.97 -38.05
N ASP A 16 5.03 10.75 -37.34
CA ASP A 16 6.41 10.87 -37.85
C ASP A 16 6.66 12.23 -38.54
N LEU A 17 6.68 13.28 -37.72
CA LEU A 17 6.87 14.64 -38.20
C LEU A 17 8.18 14.80 -38.98
N GLN A 18 9.25 14.09 -38.60
CA GLN A 18 10.54 14.16 -39.28
C GLN A 18 10.47 13.61 -40.70
N GLN A 19 9.77 12.49 -40.89
CA GLN A 19 9.55 11.95 -42.23
C GLN A 19 8.73 12.90 -43.10
N LEU A 20 7.65 13.47 -42.55
CA LEU A 20 6.84 14.48 -43.25
C LEU A 20 7.68 15.71 -43.63
N GLN A 21 8.51 16.20 -42.72
CA GLN A 21 9.41 17.34 -42.97
C GLN A 21 10.36 17.06 -44.13
N LYS A 22 10.98 15.87 -44.17
CA LYS A 22 11.85 15.46 -45.30
C LYS A 22 11.10 15.40 -46.63
N GLU A 23 9.88 14.86 -46.64
CA GLU A 23 9.05 14.80 -47.85
C GLU A 23 8.66 16.20 -48.34
N LEU A 24 8.36 17.10 -47.42
CA LEU A 24 8.06 18.50 -47.74
C LEU A 24 9.30 19.24 -48.26
N ASP A 25 10.50 19.03 -47.71
CA ASP A 25 11.76 19.59 -48.20
C ASP A 25 12.05 19.18 -49.65
N VAL A 26 11.88 17.88 -49.95
CA VAL A 26 12.05 17.34 -51.30
C VAL A 26 11.04 17.99 -52.25
N THR A 27 9.78 18.10 -51.84
CA THR A 27 8.72 18.72 -52.64
C THR A 27 9.00 20.20 -52.88
N ALA A 28 9.45 20.94 -51.87
CA ALA A 28 9.81 22.36 -51.98
C ALA A 28 10.99 22.57 -52.94
N THR A 29 12.00 21.71 -52.88
CA THR A 29 13.15 21.74 -53.79
C THR A 29 12.71 21.47 -55.24
N GLN A 30 11.87 20.46 -55.45
CA GLN A 30 11.31 20.18 -56.78
C GLN A 30 10.45 21.33 -57.30
N LEU A 31 9.71 22.01 -56.42
CA LEU A 31 8.88 23.16 -56.76
C LEU A 31 9.72 24.33 -57.26
N ALA A 32 10.84 24.63 -56.60
CA ALA A 32 11.78 25.67 -57.02
C ALA A 32 12.34 25.38 -58.42
N ASN A 33 12.78 24.14 -58.67
CA ASN A 33 13.26 23.73 -60.00
C ASN A 33 12.17 23.89 -61.07
N ARG A 34 10.92 23.52 -60.76
CA ARG A 34 9.78 23.69 -61.69
C ARG A 34 9.43 25.15 -61.96
N GLN A 35 9.57 26.03 -60.97
CA GLN A 35 9.40 27.47 -61.16
C GLN A 35 10.43 27.98 -62.18
N ASP A 36 11.71 27.65 -62.01
CA ASP A 36 12.78 28.05 -62.92
C ASP A 36 12.56 27.52 -64.34
N GLU A 37 12.20 26.24 -64.48
CA GLU A 37 11.89 25.61 -65.78
C GLU A 37 10.69 26.27 -66.48
N SER A 38 9.64 26.60 -65.72
CA SER A 38 8.44 27.27 -66.21
C SER A 38 8.76 28.68 -66.70
N GLU A 39 9.56 29.45 -65.94
CA GLU A 39 9.98 30.80 -66.32
C GLU A 39 10.85 30.79 -67.58
N GLN A 40 11.79 29.85 -67.69
CA GLN A 40 12.60 29.66 -68.90
C GLN A 40 11.75 29.26 -70.11
N SER A 41 10.79 28.35 -69.93
CA SER A 41 9.89 27.90 -70.99
C SER A 41 8.98 29.02 -71.48
N ARG A 42 8.47 29.86 -70.56
CA ARG A 42 7.70 31.06 -70.89
C ARG A 42 8.52 32.07 -71.69
N LYS A 43 9.78 32.29 -71.30
CA LYS A 43 10.70 33.17 -72.04
C LYS A 43 10.94 32.67 -73.47
N LYS A 44 11.22 31.37 -73.65
CA LYS A 44 11.37 30.73 -74.97
C LYS A 44 10.11 30.89 -75.83
N LEU A 45 8.91 30.71 -75.26
CA LEU A 45 7.64 30.92 -75.97
C LEU A 45 7.45 32.37 -76.43
N ILE A 46 7.84 33.35 -75.60
CA ILE A 46 7.79 34.77 -75.97
C ILE A 46 8.72 35.06 -77.15
N ASP A 47 9.94 34.53 -77.12
CA ASP A 47 10.93 34.73 -78.18
C ASP A 47 10.45 34.09 -79.50
N LEU A 48 9.97 32.84 -79.45
CA LEU A 48 9.35 32.16 -80.61
C LEU A 48 8.14 32.92 -81.17
N SER A 49 7.30 33.49 -80.30
CA SER A 49 6.14 34.30 -80.72
C SER A 49 6.57 35.59 -81.43
N ARG A 50 7.65 36.23 -80.97
CA ARG A 50 8.23 37.41 -81.63
C ARG A 50 8.82 37.05 -82.99
N GLU A 51 9.55 35.93 -83.07
CA GLU A 51 10.15 35.46 -84.30
C GLU A 51 9.10 35.07 -85.35
N PHE A 52 8.04 34.37 -84.94
CA PHE A 52 6.87 34.10 -85.78
C PHE A 52 6.27 35.40 -86.32
N LYS A 53 6.05 36.42 -85.47
CA LYS A 53 5.51 37.72 -85.90
C LYS A 53 6.41 38.46 -86.89
N LYS A 54 7.74 38.30 -86.79
CA LYS A 54 8.71 38.95 -87.68
C LYS A 54 8.74 38.29 -89.06
N ASN A 55 8.60 36.96 -89.11
CA ASN A 55 8.83 36.17 -90.32
C ASN A 55 7.54 35.78 -91.07
N THR A 56 6.37 36.23 -90.62
CA THR A 56 5.06 35.80 -91.17
C THR A 56 4.33 36.92 -91.92
N PRO A 57 3.75 36.65 -93.12
CA PRO A 57 2.94 37.59 -93.88
C PRO A 57 1.78 38.19 -93.07
N GLU A 58 1.38 39.42 -93.39
CA GLU A 58 0.43 40.21 -92.59
C GLU A 58 -0.98 39.61 -92.52
N ASP A 59 -1.46 39.03 -93.62
CA ASP A 59 -2.80 38.45 -93.70
C ASP A 59 -2.92 37.20 -92.79
N LEU A 60 -1.88 36.36 -92.78
CA LEU A 60 -1.81 35.20 -91.90
C LEU A 60 -1.64 35.63 -90.43
N ARG A 61 -0.87 36.69 -90.15
CA ARG A 61 -0.77 37.28 -88.80
C ARG A 61 -2.13 37.72 -88.28
N LYS A 62 -2.98 38.35 -89.10
CA LYS A 62 -4.33 38.77 -88.71
C LYS A 62 -5.24 37.60 -88.37
N GLN A 63 -5.17 36.50 -89.14
CA GLN A 63 -5.98 35.30 -88.87
C GLN A 63 -5.53 34.56 -87.60
N VAL A 64 -4.22 34.50 -87.34
CA VAL A 64 -3.64 33.77 -86.19
C VAL A 64 -3.63 34.59 -84.89
N ALA A 65 -3.72 35.92 -84.97
CA ALA A 65 -3.64 36.80 -83.80
C ALA A 65 -4.69 36.52 -82.71
N PRO A 66 -5.99 36.26 -83.01
CA PRO A 66 -6.98 35.91 -81.99
C PRO A 66 -6.62 34.61 -81.26
N LEU A 67 -6.12 33.61 -82.00
CA LEU A 67 -5.69 32.33 -81.44
C LEU A 67 -4.49 32.50 -80.50
N LEU A 68 -3.46 33.25 -80.91
CA LEU A 68 -2.31 33.56 -80.07
C LEU A 68 -2.70 34.33 -78.81
N LYS A 69 -3.62 35.29 -78.90
CA LYS A 69 -4.16 36.00 -77.73
C LYS A 69 -4.90 35.06 -76.78
N SER A 70 -5.69 34.11 -77.30
CA SER A 70 -6.40 33.12 -76.48
C SER A 70 -5.42 32.20 -75.74
N PHE A 71 -4.41 31.67 -76.42
CA PHE A 71 -3.37 30.86 -75.77
C PHE A 71 -2.58 31.67 -74.74
N GLN A 72 -2.27 32.93 -75.03
CA GLN A 72 -1.58 33.79 -74.08
C GLN A 72 -2.42 34.02 -72.82
N GLY A 73 -3.73 34.29 -72.98
CA GLY A 73 -4.66 34.43 -71.86
C GLY A 73 -4.72 33.18 -70.99
N GLU A 74 -4.80 31.98 -71.60
CA GLU A 74 -4.82 30.72 -70.85
C GLU A 74 -3.49 30.44 -70.14
N ILE A 75 -2.35 30.70 -70.79
CA ILE A 75 -1.02 30.54 -70.18
C ILE A 75 -0.84 31.50 -68.99
N ASP A 76 -1.29 32.74 -69.11
CA ASP A 76 -1.21 33.72 -68.02
C ASP A 76 -2.16 33.35 -66.86
N ALA A 77 -3.36 32.86 -67.15
CA ALA A 77 -4.29 32.35 -66.14
C ALA A 77 -3.73 31.10 -65.42
N LEU A 78 -3.17 30.14 -66.16
CA LEU A 78 -2.54 28.95 -65.60
C LEU A 78 -1.32 29.31 -64.74
N SER A 79 -0.49 30.24 -65.22
CA SER A 79 0.68 30.75 -64.48
C SER A 79 0.26 31.44 -63.19
N LYS A 80 -0.82 32.24 -63.20
CA LYS A 80 -1.36 32.87 -62.00
C LYS A 80 -1.84 31.83 -60.98
N ARG A 81 -2.62 30.84 -61.42
CA ARG A 81 -3.10 29.74 -60.56
C ARG A 81 -1.96 28.90 -59.99
N SER A 82 -0.93 28.62 -60.78
CA SER A 82 0.26 27.88 -60.33
C SER A 82 0.99 28.65 -59.22
N LYS A 83 1.26 29.95 -59.44
CA LYS A 83 1.92 30.81 -58.45
C LYS A 83 1.12 30.93 -57.15
N GLU A 84 -0.20 31.01 -57.22
CA GLU A 84 -1.06 31.03 -56.03
C GLU A 84 -1.01 29.71 -55.26
N ALA A 85 -1.04 28.56 -55.95
CA ALA A 85 -0.92 27.24 -55.33
C ALA A 85 0.48 27.01 -54.72
N GLU A 86 1.54 27.40 -55.44
CA GLU A 86 2.93 27.38 -54.97
C GLU A 86 3.12 28.24 -53.72
N ALA A 87 2.58 29.46 -53.72
CA ALA A 87 2.63 30.35 -52.57
C ALA A 87 1.87 29.77 -51.37
N ALA A 88 0.69 29.17 -51.59
CA ALA A 88 -0.07 28.50 -50.54
C ALA A 88 0.71 27.33 -49.91
N PHE A 89 1.33 26.49 -50.76
CA PHE A 89 2.20 25.40 -50.29
C PHE A 89 3.37 25.92 -49.47
N LEU A 90 4.13 26.89 -50.00
CA LEU A 90 5.31 27.44 -49.32
C LEU A 90 4.95 28.11 -47.98
N ASN A 91 3.76 28.72 -47.87
CA ASN A 91 3.27 29.28 -46.61
C ASN A 91 3.02 28.22 -45.54
N VAL A 92 2.51 27.04 -45.91
CA VAL A 92 2.31 25.92 -44.98
C VAL A 92 3.64 25.26 -44.66
N TYR A 93 4.47 24.99 -45.68
CA TYR A 93 5.80 24.40 -45.54
C TYR A 93 6.67 25.16 -44.54
N LYS A 94 6.79 26.50 -44.68
CA LYS A 94 7.57 27.34 -43.76
C LYS A 94 7.12 27.23 -42.31
N LYS A 95 5.83 26.98 -42.06
CA LYS A 95 5.30 26.83 -40.71
C LYS A 95 5.57 25.46 -40.10
N ILE A 96 5.78 24.43 -40.91
CA ILE A 96 5.94 23.03 -40.46
C ILE A 96 7.42 22.65 -40.35
N ILE A 97 8.28 23.19 -41.22
CA ILE A 97 9.69 22.76 -41.28
C ILE A 97 10.49 23.14 -40.04
N ASP A 98 10.18 24.29 -39.44
CA ASP A 98 10.85 24.77 -38.23
C ASP A 98 10.26 24.19 -36.93
N VAL A 99 9.21 23.35 -37.03
CA VAL A 99 8.57 22.79 -35.84
C VAL A 99 9.46 21.69 -35.26
N PRO A 100 9.91 21.83 -34.00
CA PRO A 100 10.69 20.78 -33.35
C PRO A 100 9.82 19.53 -33.13
N ASP A 101 10.43 18.37 -33.27
CA ASP A 101 9.76 17.09 -33.03
C ASP A 101 9.25 17.01 -31.58
N PRO A 102 7.92 16.84 -31.35
CA PRO A 102 7.37 16.75 -30.00
C PRO A 102 7.61 15.39 -29.34
N VAL A 103 8.00 14.36 -30.08
CA VAL A 103 8.14 12.98 -29.57
C VAL A 103 9.11 12.88 -28.37
N PRO A 104 10.32 13.48 -28.39
CA PRO A 104 11.26 13.40 -27.26
C PRO A 104 10.72 14.07 -25.98
N VAL A 105 10.03 15.21 -26.12
CA VAL A 105 9.44 15.92 -24.98
C VAL A 105 8.26 15.13 -24.41
N LEU A 106 7.43 14.55 -25.27
CA LEU A 106 6.31 13.69 -24.86
C LEU A 106 6.78 12.38 -24.23
N GLU A 107 7.90 11.81 -24.68
CA GLU A 107 8.53 10.64 -24.06
C GLU A 107 8.99 10.96 -22.63
N LEU A 108 9.69 12.08 -22.46
CA LEU A 108 10.12 12.53 -21.13
C LEU A 108 8.91 12.80 -20.22
N ALA A 109 7.85 13.45 -20.74
CA ALA A 109 6.62 13.69 -20.01
C ALA A 109 5.94 12.36 -19.60
N GLN A 110 5.92 11.36 -20.48
CA GLN A 110 5.40 10.03 -20.16
C GLN A 110 6.24 9.33 -19.07
N GLN A 111 7.56 9.43 -19.14
CA GLN A 111 8.45 8.87 -18.11
C GLN A 111 8.26 9.56 -16.76
N LEU A 112 8.13 10.90 -16.74
CA LEU A 112 7.85 11.67 -15.54
C LEU A 112 6.49 11.31 -14.95
N GLN A 113 5.45 11.14 -15.79
CA GLN A 113 4.13 10.69 -15.35
C GLN A 113 4.21 9.33 -14.64
N LEU A 114 4.97 8.38 -15.19
CA LEU A 114 5.16 7.05 -14.58
C LEU A 114 5.97 7.12 -13.27
N LYS A 115 6.96 8.02 -13.19
CA LYS A 115 7.72 8.25 -11.94
C LYS A 115 6.84 8.89 -10.87
N LEU A 116 6.00 9.86 -11.24
CA LEU A 116 5.09 10.54 -10.32
C LEU A 116 4.04 9.57 -9.78
N GLN A 117 3.52 8.68 -10.62
CA GLN A 117 2.59 7.63 -10.17
C GLN A 117 3.26 6.68 -9.17
N ARG A 118 4.48 6.21 -9.46
CA ARG A 118 5.26 5.39 -8.51
C ARG A 118 5.56 6.11 -7.20
N MET A 119 5.91 7.40 -7.27
CA MET A 119 6.16 8.22 -6.09
C MET A 119 4.90 8.32 -5.22
N HIS A 120 3.74 8.53 -5.83
CA HIS A 120 2.48 8.57 -5.11
C HIS A 120 2.16 7.23 -4.44
N ASP A 121 2.36 6.10 -5.15
CA ASP A 121 2.15 4.77 -4.57
C ASP A 121 3.06 4.54 -3.34
N ILE A 122 4.36 4.87 -3.46
CA ILE A 122 5.33 4.79 -2.36
C ILE A 122 4.93 5.71 -1.20
N GLU A 123 4.49 6.93 -1.49
CA GLU A 123 4.04 7.88 -0.47
C GLU A 123 2.84 7.34 0.31
N THR A 124 1.86 6.76 -0.39
CA THR A 124 0.69 6.15 0.26
C THR A 124 1.06 4.93 1.12
N GLU A 125 2.01 4.11 0.66
CA GLU A 125 2.54 3.00 1.45
C GLU A 125 3.30 3.50 2.68
N ASN A 126 4.11 4.55 2.54
CA ASN A 126 4.84 5.15 3.65
C ASN A 126 3.89 5.70 4.72
N THR A 127 2.80 6.37 4.34
CA THR A 127 1.77 6.80 5.29
C THR A 127 1.13 5.62 6.02
N LYS A 128 0.78 4.53 5.32
CA LYS A 128 0.19 3.35 5.97
C LYS A 128 1.16 2.68 6.93
N LEU A 129 2.43 2.57 6.56
CA LEU A 129 3.47 2.02 7.43
C LEU A 129 3.66 2.88 8.68
N ARG A 130 3.59 4.22 8.54
CA ARG A 130 3.64 5.13 9.70
C ARG A 130 2.44 4.96 10.62
N GLU A 131 1.23 4.86 10.06
CA GLU A 131 0.01 4.58 10.83
C GLU A 131 0.13 3.25 11.59
N THR A 132 0.59 2.19 10.91
CA THR A 132 0.78 0.86 11.54
C THR A 132 1.85 0.89 12.65
N LEU A 133 2.94 1.64 12.46
CA LEU A 133 3.96 1.84 13.50
C LEU A 133 3.40 2.62 14.70
N GLU A 134 2.53 3.60 14.46
CA GLU A 134 1.88 4.34 15.54
C GLU A 134 0.95 3.43 16.35
N ASP A 135 0.18 2.57 15.68
CA ASP A 135 -0.70 1.61 16.34
C ASP A 135 0.08 0.58 17.16
N TYR A 136 1.16 0.01 16.62
CA TYR A 136 2.04 -0.88 17.40
C TYR A 136 2.68 -0.19 18.60
N ASN A 137 3.05 1.09 18.47
CA ASN A 137 3.57 1.86 19.61
C ASN A 137 2.51 2.08 20.70
N LYS A 138 1.24 2.27 20.33
CA LYS A 138 0.12 2.35 21.28
C LYS A 138 -0.08 1.01 22.00
N GLU A 139 -0.14 -0.09 21.25
CA GLU A 139 -0.25 -1.44 21.82
C GLU A 139 0.91 -1.74 22.77
N PHE A 140 2.14 -1.39 22.39
CA PHE A 140 3.32 -1.57 23.24
C PHE A 140 3.22 -0.76 24.55
N ALA A 141 2.72 0.47 24.48
CA ALA A 141 2.50 1.29 25.67
C ALA A 141 1.43 0.68 26.59
N GLU A 142 0.36 0.13 26.04
CA GLU A 142 -0.68 -0.58 26.79
C GLU A 142 -0.13 -1.83 27.48
N VAL A 143 0.62 -2.67 26.77
CA VAL A 143 1.26 -3.87 27.33
C VAL A 143 2.21 -3.51 28.46
N LYS A 144 3.01 -2.44 28.30
CA LYS A 144 3.91 -1.95 29.35
C LYS A 144 3.14 -1.51 30.60
N ASN A 145 1.97 -0.88 30.43
CA ASN A 145 1.09 -0.51 31.55
C ASN A 145 0.49 -1.75 32.24
N GLN A 146 0.06 -2.74 31.46
CA GLN A 146 -0.41 -4.02 32.00
C GLN A 146 0.68 -4.72 32.83
N GLU A 147 1.95 -4.65 32.44
CA GLU A 147 3.06 -5.22 33.22
C GLU A 147 3.18 -4.59 34.63
N VAL A 148 2.95 -3.27 34.74
CA VAL A 148 2.91 -2.57 36.04
C VAL A 148 1.75 -3.10 36.89
N THR A 149 0.59 -3.29 36.29
CA THR A 149 -0.60 -3.83 36.98
C THR A 149 -0.35 -5.27 37.46
N ILE A 150 0.28 -6.11 36.61
CA ILE A 150 0.65 -7.48 36.97
C ILE A 150 1.64 -7.49 38.14
N LYS A 151 2.64 -6.60 38.15
CA LYS A 151 3.59 -6.49 39.27
C LYS A 151 2.89 -6.13 40.57
N ALA A 152 1.98 -5.15 40.54
CA ALA A 152 1.21 -4.76 41.72
C ALA A 152 0.31 -5.90 42.24
N LEU A 153 -0.37 -6.62 41.35
CA LEU A 153 -1.20 -7.77 41.72
C LEU A 153 -0.37 -8.92 42.29
N LYS A 154 0.80 -9.20 41.73
CA LYS A 154 1.72 -10.22 42.26
C LYS A 154 2.21 -9.89 43.66
N GLU A 155 2.52 -8.61 43.93
CA GLU A 155 2.95 -8.19 45.26
C GLU A 155 1.82 -8.33 46.29
N LYS A 156 0.60 -7.96 45.90
CA LYS A 156 -0.58 -8.15 46.75
C LYS A 156 -0.86 -9.62 47.07
N ILE A 157 -0.63 -10.53 46.12
CA ILE A 157 -0.72 -11.98 46.37
C ILE A 157 0.33 -12.41 47.40
N ARG A 158 1.59 -11.95 47.28
CA ARG A 158 2.64 -12.25 48.28
C ARG A 158 2.28 -11.75 49.67
N GLU A 159 1.73 -10.53 49.78
CA GLU A 159 1.30 -9.97 51.06
C GLU A 159 0.20 -10.85 51.69
N TYR A 160 -0.78 -11.29 50.91
CA TYR A 160 -1.82 -12.20 51.40
C TYR A 160 -1.27 -13.57 51.79
N GLU A 161 -0.37 -14.16 50.99
CA GLU A 161 0.28 -15.44 51.30
C GLU A 161 1.09 -15.36 52.60
N GLN A 162 1.85 -14.27 52.80
CA GLN A 162 2.61 -14.05 54.02
C GLN A 162 1.68 -13.85 55.23
N SER A 163 0.58 -13.11 55.08
CA SER A 163 -0.41 -12.93 56.13
C SER A 163 -1.06 -14.25 56.54
N LEU A 164 -1.46 -15.07 55.57
CA LEU A 164 -2.00 -16.42 55.79
C LEU A 164 -0.99 -17.33 56.50
N LYS A 165 0.27 -17.29 56.09
CA LYS A 165 1.33 -18.08 56.72
C LYS A 165 1.54 -17.67 58.18
N ASN A 166 1.63 -16.36 58.46
CA ASN A 166 1.76 -15.86 59.83
C ASN A 166 0.56 -16.24 60.69
N GLN A 167 -0.67 -16.19 60.15
CA GLN A 167 -1.87 -16.64 60.85
C GLN A 167 -1.81 -18.15 61.16
N ALA A 168 -1.38 -18.97 60.20
CA ALA A 168 -1.23 -20.41 60.40
C ALA A 168 -0.16 -20.74 61.45
N GLU A 169 0.98 -20.03 61.44
CA GLU A 169 2.05 -20.18 62.43
C GLU A 169 1.58 -19.78 63.83
N ASN A 170 0.88 -18.64 63.97
CA ASN A 170 0.33 -18.19 65.25
C ASN A 170 -0.69 -19.22 65.80
N LEU A 171 -1.58 -19.72 64.95
CA LEU A 171 -2.58 -20.73 65.34
C LEU A 171 -1.90 -22.05 65.77
N ALA A 172 -0.84 -22.45 65.07
CA ALA A 172 -0.07 -23.65 65.43
C ALA A 172 0.65 -23.47 66.78
N GLN A 173 1.25 -22.30 67.03
CA GLN A 173 1.87 -21.99 68.32
C GLN A 173 0.84 -21.98 69.46
N GLU A 174 -0.33 -21.38 69.24
CA GLU A 174 -1.42 -21.39 70.22
C GLU A 174 -1.88 -22.82 70.54
N LYS A 175 -2.04 -23.67 69.52
CA LYS A 175 -2.39 -25.08 69.71
C LYS A 175 -1.31 -25.87 70.43
N GLN A 176 -0.03 -25.58 70.16
CA GLN A 176 1.08 -26.21 70.85
C GLN A 176 1.15 -25.81 72.32
N LEU A 177 0.86 -24.54 72.64
CA LEU A 177 0.76 -24.05 74.01
C LEU A 177 -0.42 -24.69 74.76
N GLN A 178 -1.58 -24.80 74.10
CA GLN A 178 -2.75 -25.51 74.65
C GLN A 178 -2.40 -26.96 75.00
N LEU A 179 -1.83 -27.71 74.05
CA LEU A 179 -1.38 -29.08 74.30
C LEU A 179 -0.41 -29.17 75.47
N HIS A 180 0.57 -28.27 75.55
CA HIS A 180 1.53 -28.25 76.66
C HIS A 180 0.83 -28.07 78.02
N ASN A 181 -0.16 -27.17 78.09
CA ASN A 181 -0.95 -26.95 79.31
C ASN A 181 -1.79 -28.17 79.66
N ASP A 182 -2.47 -28.78 78.68
CA ASP A 182 -3.27 -29.99 78.88
C ASP A 182 -2.42 -31.16 79.40
N TYR A 183 -1.19 -31.31 78.89
CA TYR A 183 -0.24 -32.31 79.39
C TYR A 183 0.23 -32.05 80.81
N ALA A 184 0.43 -30.79 81.20
CA ALA A 184 0.79 -30.42 82.56
C ALA A 184 -0.36 -30.73 83.54
N GLU A 185 -1.60 -30.44 83.16
CA GLU A 185 -2.78 -30.77 83.97
C GLU A 185 -2.96 -32.29 84.14
N LEU A 186 -2.76 -33.07 83.06
CA LEU A 186 -2.77 -34.54 83.13
C LEU A 186 -1.68 -35.09 84.06
N PHE A 187 -0.49 -34.48 84.06
CA PHE A 187 0.60 -34.86 84.95
C PHE A 187 0.23 -34.62 86.42
N ASP A 188 -0.31 -33.44 86.75
CA ASP A 188 -0.75 -33.11 88.10
C ASP A 188 -1.89 -34.04 88.59
N LEU A 189 -2.82 -34.39 87.70
CA LEU A 189 -3.92 -35.31 88.02
C LEU A 189 -3.40 -36.73 88.28
N LYS A 190 -2.38 -37.17 87.53
CA LYS A 190 -1.73 -38.46 87.71
C LYS A 190 -0.98 -38.54 89.05
N THR A 191 -0.28 -37.47 89.44
CA THR A 191 0.39 -37.39 90.75
C THR A 191 -0.62 -37.50 91.89
N LYS A 192 -1.75 -36.78 91.82
CA LYS A 192 -2.81 -36.86 92.83
C LYS A 192 -3.43 -38.26 92.95
N TYR A 193 -3.61 -38.96 91.82
CA TYR A 193 -4.11 -40.34 91.83
C TYR A 193 -3.12 -41.32 92.48
N ASP A 194 -1.82 -41.15 92.22
CA ASP A 194 -0.78 -42.01 92.81
C ASP A 194 -0.60 -41.72 94.34
N GLU A 195 -0.89 -40.49 94.79
CA GLU A 195 -1.00 -40.12 96.21
C GLU A 195 -2.26 -40.71 96.90
N GLU A 196 -3.42 -40.72 96.22
CA GLU A 196 -4.63 -41.39 96.74
C GLU A 196 -4.49 -42.93 96.78
N SER A 197 -3.73 -43.50 95.84
CA SER A 197 -3.43 -44.94 95.79
C SER A 197 -2.52 -45.42 96.93
N THR A 198 -1.69 -44.54 97.50
CA THR A 198 -0.77 -44.89 98.60
C THR A 198 -1.40 -44.74 99.99
N ALA A 199 -2.50 -43.99 100.12
CA ALA A 199 -3.24 -43.80 101.37
C ALA A 199 -4.28 -44.90 101.68
N LYS A 200 -4.50 -45.87 100.77
CA LYS A 200 -5.59 -46.87 100.86
C LYS A 200 -5.12 -48.29 101.22
N TYR A 201 -3.97 -48.42 101.90
CA TYR A 201 -3.32 -49.72 102.20
C TYR A 201 -3.06 -50.02 103.69
N GLU A 202 -3.73 -49.38 104.64
CA GLU A 202 -3.73 -49.82 106.05
C GLU A 202 -5.15 -49.97 106.62
N GLN A 203 -5.43 -51.20 107.10
CA GLN A 203 -6.48 -51.63 108.03
C GLN A 203 -7.87 -52.02 107.46
N SER A 204 -8.10 -53.32 107.20
CA SER A 204 -8.53 -54.31 108.21
C SER A 204 -9.09 -55.61 107.57
N GLU A 205 -8.55 -56.75 108.01
CA GLU A 205 -9.18 -58.08 108.16
C GLU A 205 -10.60 -57.98 108.79
N GLU A 206 -11.55 -58.92 108.72
CA GLU A 206 -11.57 -60.38 108.55
C GLU A 206 -13.04 -60.86 108.37
N VAL A 207 -13.20 -62.06 107.78
CA VAL A 207 -14.30 -63.05 107.93
C VAL A 207 -15.78 -62.68 107.67
N ALA A 208 -16.35 -63.28 106.61
CA ALA A 208 -17.67 -63.93 106.67
C ALA A 208 -17.83 -64.93 105.51
N SER A 209 -17.38 -66.15 105.78
CA SER A 209 -17.43 -67.31 104.90
C SER A 209 -18.86 -67.78 104.63
N HIS A 210 -19.06 -68.23 103.39
CA HIS A 210 -20.13 -69.11 102.90
C HIS A 210 -21.54 -68.57 102.60
N SER A 211 -21.95 -67.38 103.05
CA SER A 211 -23.15 -66.69 102.53
C SER A 211 -22.83 -65.71 101.38
N ASN A 212 -21.57 -65.29 101.27
CA ASN A 212 -21.12 -64.31 100.28
C ASN A 212 -20.88 -64.94 98.90
N LEU A 213 -20.41 -66.19 98.82
CA LEU A 213 -20.22 -66.88 97.54
C LEU A 213 -21.53 -67.08 96.79
N GLU A 214 -22.67 -67.26 97.46
CA GLU A 214 -23.97 -67.44 96.80
C GLU A 214 -24.57 -66.09 96.35
N ALA A 215 -24.33 -65.02 97.12
CA ALA A 215 -24.66 -63.65 96.72
C ALA A 215 -23.74 -63.13 95.60
N GLU A 216 -22.47 -63.51 95.62
CA GLU A 216 -21.44 -63.19 94.64
C GLU A 216 -21.60 -64.03 93.36
N LEU A 217 -22.00 -65.30 93.47
CA LEU A 217 -22.44 -66.10 92.32
C LEU A 217 -23.69 -65.47 91.69
N ARG A 218 -24.68 -65.05 92.49
CA ARG A 218 -25.85 -64.31 91.95
C ARG A 218 -25.49 -62.93 91.42
N ALA A 219 -24.48 -62.26 91.95
CA ALA A 219 -23.98 -60.99 91.41
C ALA A 219 -23.24 -61.22 90.08
N LYS A 220 -22.44 -62.28 89.99
CA LYS A 220 -21.77 -62.73 88.76
C LYS A 220 -22.75 -63.27 87.72
N GLU A 221 -23.86 -63.89 88.14
CA GLU A 221 -24.98 -64.27 87.25
C GLU A 221 -25.71 -63.03 86.71
N ARG A 222 -25.89 -61.98 87.53
CA ARG A 222 -26.42 -60.69 87.05
C ARG A 222 -25.43 -59.95 86.15
N GLU A 223 -24.14 -59.99 86.45
CA GLU A 223 -23.08 -59.40 85.63
C GLU A 223 -22.95 -60.12 84.29
N THR A 224 -23.03 -61.45 84.28
CA THR A 224 -23.08 -62.22 83.03
C THR A 224 -24.36 -61.98 82.26
N ALA A 225 -25.51 -61.83 82.91
CA ALA A 225 -26.75 -61.40 82.25
C ALA A 225 -26.62 -60.00 81.62
N GLN A 226 -26.00 -59.05 82.33
CA GLN A 226 -25.74 -57.70 81.83
C GLN A 226 -24.77 -57.71 80.64
N LEU A 227 -23.69 -58.49 80.72
CA LEU A 227 -22.75 -58.67 79.61
C LEU A 227 -23.41 -59.33 78.41
N VAL A 228 -24.33 -60.28 78.61
CA VAL A 228 -25.13 -60.87 77.53
C VAL A 228 -26.03 -59.82 76.88
N GLU A 229 -26.69 -58.96 77.67
CA GLU A 229 -27.52 -57.87 77.16
C GLU A 229 -26.67 -56.84 76.39
N ASP A 230 -25.49 -56.47 76.90
CA ASP A 230 -24.56 -55.56 76.23
C ASP A 230 -24.01 -56.16 74.93
N VAL A 231 -23.69 -57.46 74.92
CA VAL A 231 -23.29 -58.17 73.71
C VAL A 231 -24.44 -58.20 72.70
N GLN A 232 -25.68 -58.45 73.13
CA GLN A 232 -26.85 -58.38 72.25
C GLN A 232 -27.09 -56.97 71.72
N ARG A 233 -26.89 -55.94 72.54
CA ARG A 233 -27.01 -54.53 72.14
C ARG A 233 -25.92 -54.11 71.15
N LEU A 234 -24.69 -54.57 71.36
CA LEU A 234 -23.57 -54.38 70.45
C LEU A 234 -23.79 -55.14 69.14
N GLN A 235 -24.29 -56.38 69.19
CA GLN A 235 -24.68 -57.13 68.00
C GLN A 235 -25.79 -56.44 67.21
N ALA A 236 -26.81 -55.91 67.87
CA ALA A 236 -27.88 -55.13 67.25
C ALA A 236 -27.36 -53.80 66.63
N SER A 237 -26.39 -53.17 67.28
CA SER A 237 -25.74 -51.97 66.76
C SER A 237 -24.87 -52.28 65.54
N LEU A 238 -24.16 -53.41 65.55
CA LEU A 238 -23.37 -53.90 64.43
C LEU A 238 -24.24 -54.32 63.24
N THR A 239 -25.38 -54.99 63.47
CA THR A 239 -26.31 -55.33 62.38
C THR A 239 -26.91 -54.06 61.78
N LYS A 240 -27.33 -53.10 62.59
CA LYS A 240 -27.83 -51.81 62.10
C LYS A 240 -26.76 -51.02 61.32
N LEU A 241 -25.51 -51.02 61.80
CA LEU A 241 -24.41 -50.38 61.10
C LEU A 241 -24.14 -51.06 59.75
N ARG A 242 -24.16 -52.40 59.72
CA ARG A 242 -24.01 -53.22 58.50
C ARG A 242 -25.13 -52.97 57.50
N GLU A 243 -26.39 -52.90 57.94
CA GLU A 243 -27.53 -52.56 57.10
C GLU A 243 -27.41 -51.14 56.55
N THR A 244 -26.99 -50.18 57.39
CA THR A 244 -26.80 -48.79 56.98
C THR A 244 -25.68 -48.68 55.95
N THR A 245 -24.54 -49.32 56.17
CA THR A 245 -23.44 -49.33 55.18
C THR A 245 -23.84 -50.04 53.90
N SER A 246 -24.56 -51.17 53.98
CA SER A 246 -25.08 -51.86 52.80
C SER A 246 -26.02 -50.96 51.99
N SER A 247 -26.90 -50.21 52.65
CA SER A 247 -27.82 -49.27 51.99
C SER A 247 -27.07 -48.11 51.32
N GLN A 248 -26.03 -47.57 51.97
CA GLN A 248 -25.17 -46.53 51.40
C GLN A 248 -24.39 -47.03 50.19
N ILE A 249 -23.86 -48.26 50.25
CA ILE A 249 -23.17 -48.90 49.13
C ILE A 249 -24.14 -49.06 47.95
N SER A 250 -25.34 -49.59 48.15
CA SER A 250 -26.33 -49.72 47.07
C SER A 250 -26.75 -48.37 46.49
N GLN A 251 -26.88 -47.32 47.31
CA GLN A 251 -27.16 -45.97 46.81
C GLN A 251 -26.01 -45.42 45.96
N LEU A 252 -24.75 -45.61 46.39
CA LEU A 252 -23.58 -45.19 45.62
C LEU A 252 -23.45 -45.98 44.32
N GLU A 253 -23.70 -47.29 44.33
CA GLU A 253 -23.73 -48.13 43.13
C GLU A 253 -24.82 -47.68 42.15
N GLN A 254 -26.01 -47.35 42.65
CA GLN A 254 -27.10 -46.83 41.81
C GLN A 254 -26.76 -45.46 41.21
N GLN A 255 -26.13 -44.56 41.99
CA GLN A 255 -25.65 -43.27 41.48
C GLN A 255 -24.51 -43.42 40.47
N LEU A 256 -23.62 -44.39 40.67
CA LEU A 256 -22.54 -44.69 39.74
C LEU A 256 -23.10 -45.23 38.42
N ASN A 257 -24.06 -46.16 38.49
CA ASN A 257 -24.73 -46.71 37.32
C ASN A 257 -25.54 -45.64 36.57
N SER A 258 -26.27 -44.76 37.27
CA SER A 258 -27.01 -43.68 36.60
C SER A 258 -26.06 -42.68 35.91
N LYS A 259 -24.95 -42.31 36.55
CA LYS A 259 -23.91 -41.47 35.94
C LYS A 259 -23.22 -42.17 34.77
N SER A 260 -22.97 -43.48 34.87
CA SER A 260 -22.37 -44.29 33.79
C SER A 260 -23.27 -44.34 32.56
N GLU A 261 -24.58 -44.54 32.73
CA GLU A 261 -25.54 -44.55 31.63
C GLU A 261 -25.68 -43.16 30.98
N VAL A 262 -25.70 -42.08 31.76
CA VAL A 262 -25.69 -40.70 31.21
C VAL A 262 -24.40 -40.40 30.44
N LEU A 263 -23.25 -40.90 30.92
CA LEU A 263 -21.97 -40.76 30.22
C LEU A 263 -21.96 -41.57 28.91
N LYS A 264 -22.48 -42.79 28.91
CA LYS A 264 -22.65 -43.59 27.68
C LYS A 264 -23.57 -42.91 26.68
N GLU A 265 -24.69 -42.33 27.11
CA GLU A 265 -25.61 -41.63 26.21
C GLU A 265 -24.96 -40.36 25.59
N ARG A 266 -24.16 -39.62 26.37
CA ARG A 266 -23.35 -38.50 25.85
C ARG A 266 -22.24 -38.94 24.90
N LEU A 267 -21.60 -40.07 25.17
CA LEU A 267 -20.57 -40.65 24.29
C LEU A 267 -21.16 -41.17 22.98
N GLN A 268 -22.32 -41.82 23.02
CA GLN A 268 -23.01 -42.30 21.82
C GLN A 268 -23.43 -41.12 20.91
N LYS A 269 -23.99 -40.05 21.48
CA LYS A 269 -24.31 -38.81 20.74
C LYS A 269 -23.09 -38.05 20.21
N SER A 270 -21.90 -38.30 20.77
CA SER A 270 -20.63 -37.71 20.32
C SER A 270 -19.93 -38.54 19.22
N CYS A 271 -20.26 -39.82 19.06
CA CYS A 271 -19.55 -40.73 18.17
C CYS A 271 -20.04 -40.68 16.72
N ASP A 272 -21.26 -40.19 16.47
CA ASP A 272 -21.78 -40.01 15.11
C ASP A 272 -21.19 -38.77 14.39
N SER A 273 -20.29 -38.00 15.03
CA SER A 273 -19.73 -36.76 14.46
C SER A 273 -18.19 -36.61 14.51
N SER A 274 -17.40 -37.64 14.86
CA SER A 274 -15.93 -37.51 14.91
C SER A 274 -15.21 -38.63 14.17
N LYS A 275 -14.28 -38.26 13.28
CA LYS A 275 -13.45 -39.18 12.48
C LYS A 275 -12.66 -40.13 13.40
N PRO A 276 -12.46 -41.40 13.02
CA PRO A 276 -11.77 -42.39 13.85
C PRO A 276 -10.31 -42.00 14.13
N LEU A 277 -9.83 -42.36 15.31
CA LEU A 277 -8.52 -41.97 15.88
C LEU A 277 -7.33 -42.28 14.96
N GLU A 278 -7.41 -43.36 14.19
CA GLU A 278 -6.40 -43.76 13.22
C GLU A 278 -6.21 -42.71 12.11
N VAL A 279 -7.31 -42.09 11.65
CA VAL A 279 -7.26 -41.04 10.64
C VAL A 279 -6.65 -39.76 11.21
N LEU A 280 -6.96 -39.41 12.46
CA LEU A 280 -6.38 -38.24 13.12
C LEU A 280 -4.88 -38.42 13.38
N LEU A 281 -4.45 -39.63 13.73
CA LEU A 281 -3.03 -39.93 13.93
C LEU A 281 -2.27 -39.92 12.60
N LEU A 282 -2.84 -40.44 11.52
CA LEU A 282 -2.24 -40.37 10.19
C LEU A 282 -2.16 -38.92 9.68
N GLU A 283 -3.21 -38.12 9.89
CA GLU A 283 -3.24 -36.71 9.51
C GLU A 283 -2.20 -35.90 10.29
N ARG A 284 -2.04 -36.18 11.60
CA ARG A 284 -0.99 -35.58 12.42
C ARG A 284 0.41 -36.03 12.04
N ASN A 285 0.61 -37.31 11.73
CA ASN A 285 1.91 -37.81 11.29
C ASN A 285 2.31 -37.18 9.95
N ARG A 286 1.37 -37.06 9.01
CA ARG A 286 1.59 -36.39 7.72
C ARG A 286 1.88 -34.89 7.90
N SER A 287 1.17 -34.24 8.82
CA SER A 287 1.42 -32.83 9.16
C SER A 287 2.82 -32.63 9.74
N LEU A 288 3.23 -33.46 10.70
CA LEU A 288 4.56 -33.40 11.30
C LEU A 288 5.67 -33.71 10.29
N GLN A 289 5.44 -34.64 9.35
CA GLN A 289 6.37 -34.90 8.26
C GLN A 289 6.50 -33.70 7.32
N SER A 290 5.39 -33.05 6.97
CA SER A 290 5.39 -31.83 6.15
C SER A 290 6.13 -30.68 6.86
N GLU A 291 5.90 -30.50 8.15
CA GLU A 291 6.57 -29.50 8.97
C GLU A 291 8.07 -29.79 9.10
N SER A 292 8.46 -31.05 9.31
CA SER A 292 9.86 -31.47 9.34
C SER A 292 10.57 -31.24 7.99
N ALA A 293 9.88 -31.45 6.87
CA ALA A 293 10.42 -31.16 5.55
C ALA A 293 10.58 -29.65 5.32
N ALA A 294 9.58 -28.85 5.70
CA ALA A 294 9.63 -27.39 5.60
C ALA A 294 10.77 -26.79 6.45
N LEU A 295 10.91 -27.25 7.70
CA LEU A 295 12.00 -26.83 8.58
C LEU A 295 13.38 -27.21 8.04
N ARG A 296 13.52 -28.37 7.38
CA ARG A 296 14.78 -28.75 6.71
C ARG A 296 15.11 -27.81 5.55
N ILE A 297 14.14 -27.50 4.70
CA ILE A 297 14.34 -26.57 3.58
C ILE A 297 14.73 -25.19 4.12
N ALA A 298 13.99 -24.66 5.10
CA ALA A 298 14.29 -23.38 5.73
C ALA A 298 15.70 -23.36 6.36
N ASN A 299 16.12 -24.44 7.03
CA ASN A 299 17.45 -24.53 7.61
C ASN A 299 18.57 -24.59 6.54
N THR A 300 18.29 -25.25 5.41
CA THR A 300 19.21 -25.31 4.27
C THR A 300 19.35 -23.92 3.62
N GLU A 301 18.22 -23.22 3.44
CA GLU A 301 18.20 -21.85 2.91
C GLU A 301 18.89 -20.86 3.87
N LEU A 302 18.62 -20.94 5.17
CA LEU A 302 19.24 -20.09 6.18
C LEU A 302 20.76 -20.32 6.23
N SER A 303 21.19 -21.58 6.11
CA SER A 303 22.62 -21.93 6.01
C SER A 303 23.25 -21.39 4.72
N GLY A 304 22.52 -21.41 3.60
CA GLY A 304 22.94 -20.80 2.34
C GLY A 304 23.14 -19.28 2.47
N ARG A 305 22.14 -18.58 3.02
CA ARG A 305 22.20 -17.13 3.29
C ARG A 305 23.34 -16.78 4.25
N TYR A 306 23.58 -17.61 5.27
CA TYR A 306 24.71 -17.42 6.18
C TYR A 306 26.05 -17.53 5.43
N SER A 307 26.19 -18.51 4.54
CA SER A 307 27.40 -18.66 3.71
C SER A 307 27.59 -17.49 2.74
N GLU A 308 26.52 -17.00 2.10
CA GLU A 308 26.58 -15.84 1.21
C GLU A 308 26.98 -14.57 1.97
N LEU A 309 26.34 -14.31 3.10
CA LEU A 309 26.64 -13.17 3.95
C LEU A 309 28.09 -13.23 4.48
N GLN A 310 28.61 -14.43 4.75
CA GLN A 310 30.00 -14.63 5.14
C GLN A 310 30.98 -14.29 4.01
N VAL A 311 30.64 -14.61 2.75
CA VAL A 311 31.44 -14.24 1.57
C VAL A 311 31.41 -12.73 1.34
N GLU A 312 30.24 -12.09 1.42
CA GLU A 312 30.11 -10.64 1.30
C GLU A 312 30.88 -9.90 2.41
N PHE A 313 30.80 -10.38 3.64
CA PHE A 313 31.55 -9.82 4.76
C PHE A 313 33.07 -9.91 4.51
N ALA A 314 33.56 -11.07 4.03
CA ALA A 314 34.97 -11.23 3.69
C ALA A 314 35.41 -10.29 2.55
N ALA A 315 34.57 -10.10 1.53
CA ALA A 315 34.83 -9.15 0.45
C ALA A 315 34.88 -7.70 0.95
N ALA A 316 33.92 -7.30 1.78
CA ALA A 316 33.90 -5.97 2.40
C ALA A 316 35.16 -5.72 3.24
N VAL A 317 35.60 -6.70 4.03
CA VAL A 317 36.84 -6.61 4.81
C VAL A 317 38.07 -6.42 3.91
N ARG A 318 38.17 -7.14 2.78
CA ARG A 318 39.27 -6.95 1.81
C ARG A 318 39.26 -5.55 1.22
N THR A 319 38.11 -5.07 0.75
CA THR A 319 38.01 -3.72 0.17
C THR A 319 38.35 -2.63 1.20
N SER A 320 37.96 -2.81 2.46
CA SER A 320 38.33 -1.89 3.54
C SER A 320 39.84 -1.88 3.81
N ALA A 321 40.49 -3.05 3.75
CA ALA A 321 41.95 -3.14 3.87
C ALA A 321 42.66 -2.45 2.70
N GLU A 322 42.22 -2.69 1.47
CA GLU A 322 42.75 -2.06 0.25
C GLU A 322 42.57 -0.52 0.28
N GLN A 323 41.41 -0.05 0.74
CA GLN A 323 41.16 1.38 0.91
C GLN A 323 42.08 2.01 1.97
N LYS A 324 42.31 1.34 3.10
CA LYS A 324 43.25 1.81 4.12
C LYS A 324 44.68 1.91 3.58
N GLU A 325 45.12 0.92 2.81
CA GLU A 325 46.44 0.94 2.17
C GLU A 325 46.57 2.10 1.17
N LEU A 326 45.53 2.33 0.35
CA LEU A 326 45.51 3.44 -0.58
C LEU A 326 45.55 4.79 0.13
N ILE A 327 44.80 4.96 1.23
CA ILE A 327 44.82 6.18 2.04
C ILE A 327 46.22 6.42 2.61
N LEU A 328 46.85 5.40 3.19
CA LEU A 328 48.23 5.52 3.71
C LEU A 328 49.22 5.94 2.62
N LYS A 329 49.06 5.40 1.41
CA LYS A 329 49.89 5.78 0.26
C LYS A 329 49.66 7.23 -0.15
N LEU A 330 48.40 7.67 -0.23
CA LEU A 330 48.04 9.05 -0.56
C LEU A 330 48.54 10.03 0.51
N GLU A 331 48.44 9.68 1.79
CA GLU A 331 48.98 10.48 2.90
C GLU A 331 50.51 10.62 2.82
N TYR A 332 51.21 9.53 2.48
CA TYR A 332 52.65 9.55 2.25
C TYR A 332 53.04 10.44 1.05
N ASP A 333 52.33 10.30 -0.06
CA ASP A 333 52.56 11.10 -1.28
C ASP A 333 52.28 12.59 -1.03
N LEU A 334 51.21 12.92 -0.31
CA LEU A 334 50.89 14.30 0.11
C LEU A 334 51.97 14.88 1.02
N SER A 335 52.43 14.10 2.01
CA SER A 335 53.53 14.51 2.89
C SER A 335 54.82 14.79 2.09
N THR A 336 55.07 14.01 1.04
CA THR A 336 56.24 14.19 0.16
C THR A 336 56.13 15.46 -0.68
N VAL A 337 54.96 15.73 -1.27
CA VAL A 337 54.71 16.97 -2.02
C VAL A 337 54.79 18.20 -1.11
N GLN A 338 54.26 18.12 0.11
CA GLN A 338 54.30 19.21 1.07
C GLN A 338 55.75 19.51 1.51
N ALA A 339 56.59 18.49 1.69
CA ALA A 339 58.02 18.66 1.93
C ALA A 339 58.79 19.30 0.75
N MET A 340 58.36 19.06 -0.50
CA MET A 340 58.92 19.74 -1.67
C MET A 340 58.44 21.19 -1.83
N SER A 341 57.22 21.50 -1.35
CA SER A 341 56.65 22.86 -1.40
C SER A 341 57.29 23.85 -0.42
N SER A 342 58.06 23.37 0.57
CA SER A 342 58.81 24.21 1.52
C SER A 342 60.17 24.72 1.02
N LEU A 343 60.55 24.47 -0.24
CA LEU A 343 61.71 25.11 -0.86
C LEU A 343 61.38 26.55 -1.28
N PRO A 344 62.19 27.57 -0.92
CA PRO A 344 61.88 28.96 -1.22
C PRO A 344 61.90 29.18 -2.75
N ARG A 345 60.81 29.74 -3.26
CA ARG A 345 60.65 30.14 -4.65
C ARG A 345 61.53 31.38 -4.92
N PRO A 346 62.48 31.37 -5.88
CA PRO A 346 63.22 32.58 -6.24
C PRO A 346 62.35 33.46 -7.14
N ASP A 347 62.44 34.76 -6.91
CA ASP A 347 61.74 35.79 -7.67
C ASP A 347 62.20 35.82 -9.14
N ALA A 348 61.27 36.30 -9.97
CA ALA A 348 61.38 36.41 -11.40
C ALA A 348 62.56 37.31 -11.83
N ASP A 349 63.59 36.72 -12.41
CA ASP A 349 64.34 37.37 -13.48
C ASP A 349 64.94 36.34 -14.45
N GLY A 350 64.84 36.62 -15.73
CA GLY A 350 65.25 35.71 -16.80
C GLY A 350 66.76 35.54 -16.85
N SER A 351 67.27 34.39 -16.42
CA SER A 351 68.61 33.93 -16.76
C SER A 351 68.62 32.42 -16.93
N GLU A 352 69.31 31.94 -17.96
CA GLU A 352 69.45 30.53 -18.31
C GLU A 352 70.08 29.74 -17.15
N VAL A 353 69.37 28.74 -16.63
CA VAL A 353 69.91 27.83 -15.62
C VAL A 353 70.12 26.44 -16.22
N SER A 354 71.35 26.23 -16.66
CA SER A 354 71.94 24.91 -16.90
C SER A 354 72.13 24.17 -15.56
N ASN A 355 71.09 23.50 -15.04
CA ASN A 355 71.25 22.28 -14.23
C ASN A 355 69.90 21.59 -13.97
N MET A 356 69.48 20.69 -14.86
CA MET A 356 68.26 19.88 -14.71
C MET A 356 68.60 18.39 -14.53
N GLY A 357 69.38 18.08 -13.50
CA GLY A 357 69.70 16.70 -13.11
C GLY A 357 69.16 16.41 -11.72
N ASN A 358 67.87 16.07 -11.62
CA ASN A 358 67.23 15.22 -10.59
C ASN A 358 65.72 15.52 -10.45
N ILE A 359 64.95 15.26 -11.51
CA ILE A 359 63.49 15.23 -11.45
C ILE A 359 63.05 13.76 -11.53
N PRO A 360 62.34 13.21 -10.53
CA PRO A 360 61.74 11.88 -10.63
C PRO A 360 60.72 11.81 -11.77
N GLU A 361 60.76 10.72 -12.55
CA GLU A 361 59.97 10.50 -13.78
C GLU A 361 58.47 10.85 -13.71
N PRO A 362 57.73 10.63 -12.59
CA PRO A 362 56.30 10.94 -12.54
C PRO A 362 55.96 12.42 -12.73
N ILE A 363 56.88 13.33 -12.38
CA ILE A 363 56.66 14.78 -12.43
C ILE A 363 56.91 15.33 -13.85
N LYS A 364 57.79 14.67 -14.61
CA LYS A 364 58.03 14.99 -16.01
C LYS A 364 56.82 14.67 -16.89
N GLU A 365 56.10 13.60 -16.55
CA GLU A 365 54.93 13.12 -17.29
C GLU A 365 53.68 13.99 -17.06
N ALA A 366 53.47 14.47 -15.82
CA ALA A 366 52.37 15.36 -15.48
C ALA A 366 52.54 16.80 -16.00
N SER A 367 53.79 17.27 -16.14
CA SER A 367 54.07 18.64 -16.59
C SER A 367 53.93 18.81 -18.12
N ALA A 368 54.01 17.73 -18.89
CA ALA A 368 53.86 17.75 -20.34
C ALA A 368 52.39 17.85 -20.82
N THR A 369 51.41 17.62 -19.93
CA THR A 369 49.98 17.54 -20.30
C THR A 369 49.26 18.89 -20.32
N PHE A 370 49.88 19.98 -19.84
CA PHE A 370 49.16 21.26 -19.60
C PHE A 370 49.42 22.37 -20.64
N ILE A 371 50.39 22.23 -21.56
CA ILE A 371 50.66 23.28 -22.58
C ILE A 371 50.06 22.88 -23.93
N GLY A 372 48.75 23.08 -24.07
CA GLY A 372 48.03 23.01 -25.35
C GLY A 372 47.77 24.40 -25.91
N SER A 373 48.59 24.86 -26.85
CA SER A 373 48.25 25.97 -27.77
C SER A 373 48.74 25.62 -29.16
N GLY A 374 47.81 25.63 -30.11
CA GLY A 374 48.00 25.07 -31.44
C GLY A 374 48.95 25.86 -32.32
N VAL A 375 49.85 25.14 -32.99
CA VAL A 375 50.34 25.43 -34.34
C VAL A 375 50.62 24.08 -35.02
N SER A 376 50.18 23.97 -36.27
CA SER A 376 50.49 22.89 -37.20
C SER A 376 52.01 22.70 -37.38
N ALA A 377 52.54 21.59 -36.87
CA ALA A 377 53.72 20.91 -37.39
C ALA A 377 53.72 19.48 -36.82
N GLN A 378 53.90 18.46 -37.67
CA GLN A 378 54.29 17.14 -37.19
C GLN A 378 55.61 17.24 -36.43
N PRO A 379 55.72 16.55 -35.29
CA PRO A 379 56.90 15.73 -35.05
C PRO A 379 56.45 14.28 -34.86
N GLU A 380 57.15 13.35 -35.50
CA GLU A 380 57.01 11.93 -35.20
C GLU A 380 57.26 11.71 -33.69
N LEU A 381 56.21 11.32 -32.97
CA LEU A 381 56.35 10.84 -31.61
C LEU A 381 56.96 9.42 -31.64
N PRO A 382 57.90 9.07 -30.75
CA PRO A 382 58.48 7.73 -30.70
C PRO A 382 57.37 6.68 -30.50
N GLN A 383 57.30 5.70 -31.40
CA GLN A 383 56.27 4.63 -31.44
C GLN A 383 55.95 4.03 -30.06
N GLY A 384 56.96 3.85 -29.20
CA GLY A 384 56.78 3.26 -27.86
C GLY A 384 55.94 4.08 -26.87
N GLN A 385 55.87 5.41 -26.99
CA GLN A 385 55.06 6.24 -26.08
C GLN A 385 53.58 6.24 -26.49
N MET A 386 53.32 6.12 -27.79
CA MET A 386 51.99 5.99 -28.36
C MET A 386 51.39 4.61 -28.06
N ASP A 387 52.21 3.54 -28.13
CA ASP A 387 51.83 2.19 -27.75
C ASP A 387 51.53 2.06 -26.24
N SER A 388 52.27 2.78 -25.38
CA SER A 388 52.01 2.81 -23.94
C SER A 388 50.68 3.51 -23.60
N LEU A 389 50.39 4.65 -24.23
CA LEU A 389 49.10 5.34 -24.07
C LEU A 389 47.93 4.51 -24.59
N LEU A 390 48.09 3.84 -25.73
CA LEU A 390 47.08 2.93 -26.27
C LEU A 390 46.87 1.71 -25.35
N SER A 391 47.94 1.17 -24.76
CA SER A 391 47.88 0.09 -23.77
C SER A 391 47.10 0.51 -22.52
N ILE A 392 47.39 1.69 -21.96
CA ILE A 392 46.69 2.23 -20.80
C ILE A 392 45.20 2.45 -21.10
N ILE A 393 44.88 3.12 -22.22
CA ILE A 393 43.50 3.38 -22.62
C ILE A 393 42.75 2.07 -22.90
N SER A 394 43.40 1.10 -23.55
CA SER A 394 42.79 -0.21 -23.80
C SER A 394 42.51 -0.96 -22.50
N SER A 395 43.42 -0.91 -21.52
CA SER A 395 43.24 -1.54 -20.21
C SER A 395 42.13 -0.89 -19.39
N GLN A 396 42.00 0.45 -19.43
CA GLN A 396 40.92 1.18 -18.77
C GLN A 396 39.58 0.86 -19.43
N ARG A 397 39.52 0.87 -20.76
CA ARG A 397 38.33 0.48 -21.53
C ARG A 397 37.89 -0.94 -21.19
N GLU A 398 38.83 -1.87 -21.04
CA GLU A 398 38.52 -3.26 -20.68
C GLU A 398 37.99 -3.38 -19.24
N ARG A 399 38.56 -2.64 -18.29
CA ARG A 399 38.03 -2.55 -16.92
C ARG A 399 36.62 -1.99 -16.86
N PHE A 400 36.36 -0.91 -17.61
CA PHE A 400 35.01 -0.33 -17.68
C PHE A 400 34.02 -1.27 -18.35
N ARG A 401 34.43 -2.00 -19.41
CA ARG A 401 33.61 -3.01 -20.06
C ARG A 401 33.26 -4.15 -19.08
N SER A 402 34.23 -4.67 -18.33
CA SER A 402 34.01 -5.72 -17.33
C SER A 402 33.05 -5.26 -16.24
N ARG A 403 33.26 -4.06 -15.69
CA ARG A 403 32.37 -3.50 -14.66
C ARG A 403 30.96 -3.27 -15.18
N ASN A 404 30.82 -2.82 -16.43
CA ASN A 404 29.50 -2.64 -17.02
C ASN A 404 28.79 -3.97 -17.24
N GLN A 405 29.52 -5.02 -17.63
CA GLN A 405 28.98 -6.37 -17.79
C GLN A 405 28.53 -6.98 -16.45
N GLU A 406 29.30 -6.76 -15.37
CA GLU A 406 28.91 -7.16 -14.01
C GLU A 406 27.65 -6.44 -13.55
N LEU A 407 27.57 -5.11 -13.71
CA LEU A 407 26.39 -4.32 -13.36
C LEU A 407 25.16 -4.73 -14.18
N GLU A 408 25.34 -5.04 -15.47
CA GLU A 408 24.26 -5.59 -16.30
C GLU A 408 23.80 -6.97 -15.82
N ALA A 409 24.71 -7.83 -15.36
CA ALA A 409 24.37 -9.15 -14.83
C ALA A 409 23.61 -9.04 -13.49
N GLU A 410 24.08 -8.16 -12.60
CA GLU A 410 23.41 -7.87 -11.33
C GLU A 410 22.02 -7.28 -11.53
N SER A 411 21.89 -6.32 -12.47
CA SER A 411 20.60 -5.74 -12.85
C SER A 411 19.62 -6.80 -13.38
N ARG A 412 20.09 -7.72 -14.24
CA ARG A 412 19.28 -8.85 -14.72
C ARG A 412 18.85 -9.79 -13.58
N SER A 413 19.76 -10.10 -12.65
CA SER A 413 19.47 -10.94 -11.48
C SER A 413 18.42 -10.30 -10.56
N MET A 414 18.57 -9.01 -10.27
CA MET A 414 17.61 -8.24 -9.48
C MET A 414 16.24 -8.22 -10.15
N GLN A 415 16.20 -8.04 -11.47
CA GLN A 415 14.96 -8.02 -12.24
C GLN A 415 14.25 -9.39 -12.24
N GLN A 416 15.01 -10.50 -12.30
CA GLN A 416 14.47 -11.85 -12.16
C GLN A 416 13.90 -12.10 -10.76
N THR A 417 14.61 -11.66 -9.72
CA THR A 417 14.14 -11.77 -8.33
C THR A 417 12.85 -10.98 -8.11
N MET A 418 12.77 -9.77 -8.65
CA MET A 418 11.56 -8.94 -8.59
C MET A 418 10.37 -9.63 -9.29
N GLN A 419 10.59 -10.25 -10.45
CA GLN A 419 9.54 -11.02 -11.13
C GLN A 419 9.10 -12.26 -10.35
N ALA A 420 10.02 -12.98 -9.72
CA ALA A 420 9.70 -14.14 -8.89
C ALA A 420 8.83 -13.73 -7.68
N LEU A 421 9.22 -12.67 -6.96
CA LEU A 421 8.44 -12.13 -5.84
C LEU A 421 7.06 -11.60 -6.29
N GLN A 422 6.98 -10.99 -7.47
CA GLN A 422 5.71 -10.54 -8.04
C GLN A 422 4.76 -11.73 -8.30
N ASN A 423 5.28 -12.81 -8.87
CA ASN A 423 4.52 -14.04 -9.13
C ASN A 423 4.05 -14.70 -7.83
N GLU A 424 4.89 -14.72 -6.80
CA GLU A 424 4.53 -15.26 -5.48
C GLU A 424 3.43 -14.42 -4.81
N LEU A 425 3.55 -13.09 -4.86
CA LEU A 425 2.50 -12.18 -4.39
C LEU A 425 1.17 -12.40 -5.11
N ASP A 426 1.19 -12.58 -6.43
CA ASP A 426 -0.03 -12.82 -7.20
C ASP A 426 -0.62 -14.22 -6.93
N SER A 427 0.22 -15.23 -6.71
CA SER A 427 -0.21 -16.57 -6.26
C SER A 427 -0.87 -16.49 -4.88
N LEU A 428 -0.23 -15.84 -3.91
CA LEU A 428 -0.77 -15.66 -2.55
C LEU A 428 -2.07 -14.86 -2.57
N ARG A 429 -2.18 -13.83 -3.43
CA ARG A 429 -3.44 -13.10 -3.61
C ARG A 429 -4.54 -14.00 -4.17
N ALA A 430 -4.24 -14.82 -5.17
CA ALA A 430 -5.21 -15.74 -5.75
C ALA A 430 -5.69 -16.79 -4.73
N ASP A 431 -4.78 -17.32 -3.92
CA ASP A 431 -5.10 -18.29 -2.87
C ASP A 431 -5.87 -17.67 -1.71
N ASN A 432 -5.53 -16.44 -1.29
CA ASN A 432 -6.31 -15.68 -0.31
C ASN A 432 -7.73 -15.42 -0.79
N ILE A 433 -7.93 -15.09 -2.08
CA ILE A 433 -9.27 -14.91 -2.67
C ILE A 433 -10.05 -16.23 -2.62
N LYS A 434 -9.45 -17.37 -3.02
CA LYS A 434 -10.11 -18.68 -2.93
C LYS A 434 -10.43 -19.08 -1.49
N LEU A 435 -9.54 -18.75 -0.54
CA LEU A 435 -9.76 -18.99 0.88
C LEU A 435 -10.96 -18.16 1.37
N TYR A 436 -11.04 -16.90 0.95
CA TYR A 436 -12.15 -16.01 1.23
C TYR A 436 -13.47 -16.53 0.63
N GLU A 437 -13.47 -16.99 -0.62
CA GLU A 437 -14.62 -17.65 -1.25
C GLU A 437 -15.10 -18.85 -0.42
N LYS A 438 -14.17 -19.67 0.07
CA LYS A 438 -14.47 -20.82 0.92
C LYS A 438 -15.01 -20.42 2.29
N ILE A 439 -14.46 -19.37 2.90
CA ILE A 439 -14.96 -18.80 4.16
C ILE A 439 -16.37 -18.25 3.99
N LYS A 440 -16.63 -17.49 2.91
CA LYS A 440 -17.96 -16.94 2.60
C LYS A 440 -18.98 -18.05 2.30
N PHE A 441 -18.56 -19.10 1.59
CA PHE A 441 -19.38 -20.30 1.38
C PHE A 441 -19.72 -20.99 2.71
N LEU A 442 -18.76 -21.11 3.63
CA LEU A 442 -18.99 -21.68 4.96
C LEU A 442 -19.84 -20.76 5.87
N GLN A 443 -19.71 -19.44 5.75
CA GLN A 443 -20.55 -18.45 6.44
C GLN A 443 -22.00 -18.39 5.90
N SER A 444 -22.23 -18.87 4.68
CA SER A 444 -23.59 -18.97 4.11
C SER A 444 -24.43 -20.10 4.74
N TYR A 445 -23.82 -20.99 5.54
CA TYR A 445 -24.54 -21.85 6.46
C TYR A 445 -24.98 -21.04 7.69
N PRO A 446 -26.28 -20.96 8.00
CA PRO A 446 -26.78 -20.09 9.06
C PRO A 446 -26.42 -20.67 10.43
N GLY A 447 -25.29 -20.21 10.98
CA GLY A 447 -24.86 -20.75 12.28
C GLY A 447 -23.50 -20.27 12.79
N ARG A 448 -23.16 -18.98 12.72
CA ARG A 448 -22.35 -18.27 13.72
C ARG A 448 -22.07 -16.82 13.29
N ALA A 449 -22.53 -15.88 14.09
CA ALA A 449 -22.13 -14.48 14.05
C ALA A 449 -20.83 -14.28 14.85
N GLY A 450 -19.97 -13.37 14.40
CA GLY A 450 -18.93 -12.77 15.24
C GLY A 450 -17.69 -12.30 14.48
N GLY A 451 -17.50 -10.98 14.39
CA GLY A 451 -16.23 -10.33 14.03
C GLY A 451 -16.23 -9.62 12.68
N SER A 452 -16.47 -8.31 12.69
CA SER A 452 -16.18 -7.42 11.56
C SER A 452 -14.68 -7.22 11.47
N ASP A 453 -14.01 -8.02 10.62
CA ASP A 453 -12.57 -7.91 10.36
C ASP A 453 -12.33 -7.13 9.05
N ASP A 454 -11.49 -6.10 9.10
CA ASP A 454 -11.21 -5.18 7.97
C ASP A 454 -10.57 -5.91 6.77
N THR A 455 -9.85 -7.01 7.05
CA THR A 455 -9.29 -7.88 6.01
C THR A 455 -10.40 -8.56 5.19
N VAL A 456 -11.48 -8.99 5.85
CA VAL A 456 -12.66 -9.60 5.23
C VAL A 456 -13.38 -8.59 4.34
N MET A 457 -13.45 -7.31 4.74
CA MET A 457 -14.00 -6.23 3.91
C MET A 457 -13.16 -5.96 2.66
N ARG A 458 -11.83 -5.96 2.76
CA ARG A 458 -10.92 -5.75 1.62
C ARG A 458 -11.00 -6.88 0.59
N TYR A 459 -11.00 -8.13 1.03
CA TYR A 459 -11.17 -9.28 0.13
C TYR A 459 -12.62 -9.41 -0.38
N SER A 460 -13.63 -8.99 0.41
CA SER A 460 -15.03 -8.85 -0.06
C SER A 460 -15.12 -7.90 -1.24
N SER A 461 -14.51 -6.72 -1.13
CA SER A 461 -14.54 -5.72 -2.20
C SER A 461 -13.86 -6.21 -3.48
N GLN A 462 -12.76 -6.98 -3.37
CA GLN A 462 -12.07 -7.55 -4.53
C GLN A 462 -12.87 -8.70 -5.17
N TYR A 463 -13.59 -9.47 -4.37
CA TYR A 463 -14.50 -10.52 -4.83
C TYR A 463 -15.72 -9.92 -5.55
N GLU A 464 -16.36 -8.89 -4.99
CA GLU A 464 -17.49 -8.18 -5.61
C GLU A 464 -17.08 -7.46 -6.92
N GLU A 465 -15.86 -6.91 -6.98
CA GLU A 465 -15.34 -6.29 -8.20
C GLU A 465 -15.10 -7.31 -9.34
N ARG A 466 -14.84 -8.59 -9.01
CA ARG A 466 -14.72 -9.68 -9.98
C ARG A 466 -16.07 -10.27 -10.41
N LEU A 467 -17.09 -10.17 -9.58
CA LEU A 467 -18.43 -10.73 -9.84
C LEU A 467 -19.26 -9.88 -10.80
N ASP A 468 -19.09 -8.56 -10.81
CA ASP A 468 -19.80 -7.70 -11.77
C ASP A 468 -18.92 -6.54 -12.29
N PRO A 469 -18.22 -6.74 -13.42
CA PRO A 469 -17.38 -5.73 -14.05
C PRO A 469 -18.13 -4.43 -14.41
N PHE A 470 -19.44 -4.47 -14.57
CA PHE A 470 -20.24 -3.30 -14.95
C PHE A 470 -20.57 -2.40 -13.76
N ALA A 471 -20.62 -2.95 -12.54
CA ALA A 471 -20.84 -2.15 -11.34
C ALA A 471 -19.66 -1.19 -11.08
N SER A 472 -18.43 -1.70 -11.19
CA SER A 472 -17.21 -0.90 -11.02
C SER A 472 -17.03 0.13 -12.15
N PHE A 473 -17.36 -0.25 -13.39
CA PHE A 473 -17.38 0.66 -14.53
C PHE A 473 -18.42 1.77 -14.35
N SER A 474 -19.65 1.45 -13.95
CA SER A 474 -20.71 2.44 -13.74
C SER A 474 -20.36 3.44 -12.61
N LYS A 475 -19.66 2.97 -11.57
CA LYS A 475 -19.18 3.80 -10.46
C LYS A 475 -18.04 4.73 -10.90
N ARG A 476 -17.05 4.21 -11.64
CA ARG A 476 -15.95 5.01 -12.22
C ARG A 476 -16.46 6.02 -13.25
N GLU A 477 -17.45 5.64 -14.06
CA GLU A 477 -18.07 6.52 -15.06
C GLU A 477 -18.89 7.63 -14.41
N ARG A 478 -19.66 7.34 -13.35
CA ARG A 478 -20.32 8.37 -12.53
C ARG A 478 -19.32 9.33 -11.89
N GLN A 479 -18.18 8.82 -11.41
CA GLN A 479 -17.14 9.62 -10.78
C GLN A 479 -16.38 10.50 -11.79
N ARG A 480 -16.12 9.99 -13.00
CA ARG A 480 -15.59 10.79 -14.11
C ARG A 480 -16.53 11.91 -14.52
N ARG A 481 -17.83 11.61 -14.67
CA ARG A 481 -18.85 12.63 -14.97
C ARG A 481 -18.92 13.70 -13.88
N TYR A 482 -18.88 13.29 -12.61
CA TYR A 482 -18.83 14.21 -11.48
C TYR A 482 -17.59 15.11 -11.49
N LEU A 483 -16.42 14.59 -11.84
CA LEU A 483 -15.19 15.37 -11.91
C LEU A 483 -15.17 16.32 -13.13
N SER A 484 -15.78 15.92 -14.25
CA SER A 484 -15.90 16.77 -15.46
C SER A 484 -16.89 17.92 -15.34
N LEU A 485 -17.69 17.96 -14.27
CA LEU A 485 -18.64 19.04 -14.04
C LEU A 485 -17.93 20.33 -13.59
N SER A 486 -18.39 21.46 -14.11
CA SER A 486 -17.89 22.79 -13.77
C SER A 486 -18.00 23.05 -12.25
N PRO A 487 -17.15 23.90 -11.64
CA PRO A 487 -17.28 24.25 -10.22
C PRO A 487 -18.69 24.73 -9.84
N TRP A 488 -19.36 25.44 -10.74
CA TRP A 488 -20.75 25.89 -10.57
C TRP A 488 -21.78 24.75 -10.69
N ASP A 489 -21.52 23.78 -11.56
CA ASP A 489 -22.36 22.58 -11.67
C ASP A 489 -22.21 21.67 -10.45
N LYS A 490 -21.02 21.63 -9.85
CA LYS A 490 -20.79 20.90 -8.58
C LYS A 490 -21.50 21.57 -7.42
N ALA A 491 -21.52 22.91 -7.37
CA ALA A 491 -22.26 23.66 -6.36
C ALA A 491 -23.78 23.48 -6.50
N THR A 492 -24.32 23.52 -7.72
CA THR A 492 -25.75 23.27 -7.97
C THR A 492 -26.15 21.82 -7.70
N LEU A 493 -25.28 20.84 -8.00
CA LEU A 493 -25.50 19.44 -7.61
C LEU A 493 -25.43 19.23 -6.10
N GLY A 494 -24.54 19.94 -5.41
CA GLY A 494 -24.48 19.97 -3.95
C GLY A 494 -25.77 20.52 -3.36
N LEU A 495 -26.24 21.66 -3.86
CA LEU A 495 -27.49 22.29 -3.46
C LEU A 495 -28.70 21.39 -3.77
N GLY A 496 -28.73 20.77 -4.94
CA GLY A 496 -29.75 19.81 -5.34
C GLY A 496 -29.78 18.58 -4.44
N ARG A 497 -28.61 18.02 -4.08
CA ARG A 497 -28.52 16.87 -3.18
C ARG A 497 -29.01 17.21 -1.77
N VAL A 498 -28.74 18.42 -1.27
CA VAL A 498 -29.26 18.92 0.02
C VAL A 498 -30.78 19.11 -0.01
N ILE A 499 -31.32 19.64 -1.11
CA ILE A 499 -32.77 19.81 -1.29
C ILE A 499 -33.49 18.46 -1.41
N LEU A 500 -32.89 17.48 -2.09
CA LEU A 500 -33.50 16.15 -2.30
C LEU A 500 -33.32 15.21 -1.11
N SER A 501 -32.24 15.33 -0.32
CA SER A 501 -31.95 14.44 0.80
C SER A 501 -32.89 14.65 1.99
N ASN A 502 -33.40 15.86 2.19
CA ASN A 502 -34.26 16.18 3.33
C ASN A 502 -35.71 16.44 2.90
N LYS A 503 -36.66 15.74 3.54
CA LYS A 503 -38.10 15.90 3.30
C LYS A 503 -38.57 17.34 3.53
N MET A 504 -38.06 18.02 4.56
CA MET A 504 -38.40 19.42 4.85
C MET A 504 -37.87 20.39 3.79
N ALA A 505 -36.63 20.18 3.33
CA ALA A 505 -36.02 21.02 2.29
C ALA A 505 -36.79 20.92 0.96
N ARG A 506 -37.28 19.72 0.63
CA ARG A 506 -38.14 19.50 -0.55
C ARG A 506 -39.47 20.25 -0.46
N THR A 507 -40.10 20.24 0.71
CA THR A 507 -41.35 20.99 0.94
C THR A 507 -41.12 22.49 0.84
N ILE A 508 -40.03 23.01 1.42
CA ILE A 508 -39.67 24.44 1.32
C ILE A 508 -39.39 24.83 -0.14
N ALA A 509 -38.62 24.03 -0.87
CA ALA A 509 -38.32 24.29 -2.28
C ALA A 509 -39.58 24.30 -3.15
N PHE A 510 -40.54 23.41 -2.90
CA PHE A 510 -41.82 23.38 -3.60
C PHE A 510 -42.65 24.65 -3.36
N PHE A 511 -42.76 25.11 -2.12
CA PHE A 511 -43.48 26.35 -1.83
C PHE A 511 -42.75 27.59 -2.35
N TYR A 512 -41.41 27.57 -2.33
CA TYR A 512 -40.59 28.63 -2.90
C TYR A 512 -40.79 28.74 -4.42
N THR A 513 -40.77 27.64 -5.16
CA THR A 513 -41.02 27.66 -6.60
C THR A 513 -42.44 28.09 -6.92
N LEU A 514 -43.45 27.62 -6.16
CA LEU A 514 -44.84 28.04 -6.33
C LEU A 514 -45.00 29.55 -6.11
N PHE A 515 -44.39 30.09 -5.04
CA PHE A 515 -44.39 31.52 -4.76
C PHE A 515 -43.75 32.33 -5.88
N LEU A 516 -42.60 31.88 -6.40
CA LEU A 516 -41.90 32.54 -7.51
C LEU A 516 -42.76 32.54 -8.77
N HIS A 517 -43.46 31.44 -9.08
CA HIS A 517 -44.41 31.40 -10.20
C HIS A 517 -45.57 32.37 -9.99
N CYS A 518 -46.17 32.42 -8.80
CA CYS A 518 -47.22 33.40 -8.49
C CYS A 518 -46.72 34.84 -8.66
N LEU A 519 -45.48 35.13 -8.24
CA LEU A 519 -44.86 36.45 -8.38
C LEU A 519 -44.66 36.81 -9.85
N VAL A 520 -44.13 35.88 -10.66
CA VAL A 520 -43.97 36.09 -12.11
C VAL A 520 -45.33 36.31 -12.77
N PHE A 521 -46.34 35.52 -12.44
CA PHE A 521 -47.71 35.72 -12.94
C PHE A 521 -48.28 37.09 -12.55
N LEU A 522 -48.07 37.55 -11.32
CA LEU A 522 -48.50 38.87 -10.87
C LEU A 522 -47.80 40.01 -11.62
N VAL A 523 -46.49 39.88 -11.85
CA VAL A 523 -45.72 40.87 -12.63
C VAL A 523 -46.21 40.91 -14.07
N LEU A 524 -46.34 39.73 -14.71
CA LEU A 524 -46.85 39.64 -16.09
C LEU A 524 -48.28 40.14 -16.22
N TYR A 525 -49.14 39.84 -15.24
CA TYR A 525 -50.50 40.34 -15.18
C TYR A 525 -50.52 41.86 -15.05
N LYS A 526 -49.70 42.44 -14.16
CA LYS A 526 -49.58 43.89 -13.99
C LYS A 526 -49.07 44.57 -15.26
N THR A 527 -48.06 44.00 -15.92
CA THR A 527 -47.54 44.55 -17.18
C THR A 527 -48.57 44.47 -18.29
N ALA A 528 -49.24 43.33 -18.45
CA ALA A 528 -50.29 43.15 -19.46
C ALA A 528 -51.49 44.08 -19.21
N TRP A 529 -51.90 44.24 -17.95
CA TRP A 529 -52.98 45.17 -17.59
C TRP A 529 -52.59 46.62 -17.85
N SER A 530 -51.39 47.04 -17.41
CA SER A 530 -50.90 48.40 -17.67
C SER A 530 -50.84 48.71 -19.17
N GLU A 531 -50.40 47.75 -19.98
CA GLU A 531 -50.35 47.89 -21.43
C GLU A 531 -51.75 47.96 -22.05
N SER A 532 -52.69 47.13 -21.58
CA SER A 532 -54.09 47.18 -22.02
C SER A 532 -54.72 48.54 -21.75
N ILE A 533 -54.57 49.09 -20.54
CA ILE A 533 -55.09 50.41 -20.19
C ILE A 533 -54.49 51.50 -21.11
N GLY A 534 -53.20 51.40 -21.42
CA GLY A 534 -52.53 52.32 -22.35
C GLY A 534 -53.12 52.25 -23.76
N ARG A 535 -53.36 51.04 -24.28
CA ARG A 535 -54.00 50.83 -25.58
C ARG A 535 -55.44 51.35 -25.60
N ASP A 536 -56.22 51.08 -24.56
CA ASP A 536 -57.61 51.55 -24.44
C ASP A 536 -57.68 53.08 -24.37
N CYS A 537 -56.77 53.73 -23.65
CA CYS A 537 -56.65 55.18 -23.60
C CYS A 537 -56.28 55.78 -24.96
N SER A 538 -55.30 55.18 -25.66
CA SER A 538 -54.90 55.60 -27.00
C SER A 538 -56.05 55.45 -28.02
N ALA A 539 -56.75 54.31 -27.98
CA ALA A 539 -57.92 54.07 -28.83
C ALA A 539 -59.06 55.06 -28.53
N PHE A 540 -59.29 55.37 -27.25
CA PHE A 540 -60.28 56.37 -26.85
C PHE A 540 -59.91 57.79 -27.33
N CYS A 541 -58.64 58.18 -27.20
CA CYS A 541 -58.14 59.47 -27.71
C CYS A 541 -58.23 59.56 -29.23
N ALA A 542 -57.83 58.51 -29.95
CA ALA A 542 -57.92 58.45 -31.41
C ALA A 542 -59.39 58.54 -31.89
N LYS A 543 -60.30 57.82 -31.24
CA LYS A 543 -61.74 57.91 -31.53
C LYS A 543 -62.27 59.33 -31.30
N LYS A 544 -61.94 59.95 -30.16
CA LYS A 544 -62.36 61.31 -29.84
C LYS A 544 -61.80 62.35 -30.82
N TYR A 545 -60.56 62.16 -31.29
CA TYR A 545 -59.97 63.00 -32.33
C TYR A 545 -60.66 62.82 -33.68
N ALA A 546 -60.92 61.58 -34.10
CA ALA A 546 -61.66 61.29 -35.33
C ALA A 546 -63.08 61.89 -35.30
N ASP A 547 -63.79 61.75 -34.18
CA ASP A 547 -65.12 62.36 -33.98
C ASP A 547 -65.05 63.89 -34.05
N HIS A 548 -64.00 64.52 -33.49
CA HIS A 548 -63.78 65.97 -33.59
C HIS A 548 -63.47 66.40 -35.03
N LEU A 549 -62.61 65.67 -35.74
CA LEU A 549 -62.24 65.97 -37.12
C LEU A 549 -63.46 65.91 -38.04
N HIS A 550 -64.28 64.86 -37.92
CA HIS A 550 -65.57 64.76 -38.62
C HIS A 550 -66.49 65.93 -38.28
N ARG A 551 -66.63 66.27 -36.99
CA ARG A 551 -67.59 67.29 -36.57
C ARG A 551 -67.22 68.72 -36.97
N PHE A 552 -65.92 69.03 -37.11
CA PHE A 552 -65.45 70.41 -37.30
C PHE A 552 -64.67 70.67 -38.58
N HIS A 553 -64.16 69.64 -39.27
CA HIS A 553 -63.28 69.80 -40.44
C HIS A 553 -63.73 69.04 -41.71
N GLU A 554 -64.88 68.38 -41.71
CA GLU A 554 -65.35 67.57 -42.85
C GLU A 554 -65.65 68.37 -44.14
N ASN A 555 -65.60 69.71 -44.08
CA ASN A 555 -65.83 70.60 -45.23
C ASN A 555 -64.64 71.51 -45.56
N ASP A 556 -63.44 71.25 -45.05
CA ASP A 556 -62.26 72.09 -45.34
C ASP A 556 -61.50 71.54 -46.57
N PRO A 557 -61.50 72.21 -47.73
CA PRO A 557 -61.01 71.64 -48.99
C PRO A 557 -59.48 71.66 -49.17
N ASN A 558 -58.72 72.00 -48.13
CA ASN A 558 -57.26 72.17 -48.20
C ASN A 558 -56.45 71.18 -47.34
N LEU A 559 -56.98 69.98 -47.09
CA LEU A 559 -56.24 68.88 -46.48
C LEU A 559 -56.15 67.67 -47.41
#